data_AF-A0A1V1WBG5-F1
#
_entry.id   AF-A0A1V1WBG5-F1
#
_cell.length_a   1.000
_cell.length_b   1.000
_cell.length_c   1.000
_cell.angle_alpha   90.00
_cell.angle_beta   90.00
_cell.angle_gamma   90.00
#
_symmetry.space_group_name_H-M   'P 1'
#
loop_
_entity.id
_entity.type
_entity.pdbx_description
1 polymer ?
#
loop_
_entity_poly.entity_id
_entity_poly.type
_entity_poly.pdbx_seq_one_letter_code
_entity_poly.pdbx_strand_id
1 'polypeptide(L)'
;PCSEMFNINVTHKLLKCNVLVNNGEEFWGDKFVWFYELKFGMFPYIHTVNGEHIYNDGGIPQFDNLTFHLAWAETEIEQLTDPNFDGIGVIDWRQWNPIYDYNLGSKSIYKKLTKELVKENNPSIREEEIESTARIQWEEAAKKWLLETLKLVKRMRPKAKWCYYSFPDCYNHQRGDVPHDFACRKEIQQHNDRIPSWI
;
A
#
# COMPACT_ATOMS: atom_id res chain seq x y z
N PRO A 1 -21.56 -6.95 -14.03
CA PRO A 1 -21.03 -5.98 -15.03
C PRO A 1 -22.17 -5.18 -15.69
N CYS A 2 -21.90 -4.00 -16.25
CA CYS A 2 -22.93 -3.18 -16.92
C CYS A 2 -23.50 -3.87 -18.17
N SER A 3 -22.72 -4.73 -18.82
CA SER A 3 -23.17 -5.55 -19.94
C SER A 3 -24.28 -6.51 -19.55
N GLU A 4 -24.19 -7.15 -18.37
CA GLU A 4 -25.22 -8.05 -17.87
C GLU A 4 -26.44 -7.31 -17.30
N MET A 5 -26.20 -6.26 -16.51
CA MET A 5 -27.29 -5.57 -15.79
C MET A 5 -28.06 -4.59 -16.67
N PHE A 6 -27.40 -3.97 -17.63
CA PHE A 6 -27.94 -2.85 -18.40
C PHE A 6 -27.79 -3.03 -19.92
N ASN A 7 -27.22 -4.15 -20.38
CA ASN A 7 -26.90 -4.39 -21.79
C ASN A 7 -25.97 -3.32 -22.40
N ILE A 8 -25.10 -2.73 -21.56
CA ILE A 8 -24.09 -1.74 -21.97
C ILE A 8 -22.72 -2.41 -21.91
N ASN A 9 -22.23 -2.87 -23.06
CA ASN A 9 -20.88 -3.44 -23.21
C ASN A 9 -19.98 -2.48 -23.98
N VAL A 10 -18.90 -2.03 -23.35
CA VAL A 10 -17.90 -1.12 -23.95
C VAL A 10 -16.59 -1.81 -24.34
N THR A 11 -16.47 -3.12 -24.11
CA THR A 11 -15.24 -3.90 -24.31
C THR A 11 -14.67 -3.73 -25.71
N HIS A 12 -15.48 -3.92 -26.74
CA HIS A 12 -15.03 -3.77 -28.13
C HIS A 12 -14.54 -2.35 -28.45
N LYS A 13 -15.14 -1.32 -27.85
CA LYS A 13 -14.69 0.07 -28.02
C LYS A 13 -13.36 0.32 -27.32
N LEU A 14 -13.17 -0.21 -26.11
CA LEU A 14 -11.93 -0.11 -25.36
C LEU A 14 -10.77 -0.82 -26.05
N LEU A 15 -10.99 -2.05 -26.54
CA LEU A 15 -9.99 -2.82 -27.28
C LEU A 15 -9.56 -2.10 -28.57
N LYS A 16 -10.49 -1.46 -29.29
CA LYS A 16 -10.15 -0.61 -30.46
C LYS A 16 -9.26 0.58 -30.12
N CYS A 17 -9.29 1.04 -28.87
CA CYS A 17 -8.45 2.11 -28.35
C CYS A 17 -7.15 1.58 -27.70
N ASN A 18 -6.82 0.29 -27.87
CA ASN A 18 -5.68 -0.38 -27.23
C ASN A 18 -5.73 -0.36 -25.69
N VAL A 19 -6.93 -0.28 -25.10
CA VAL A 19 -7.11 -0.46 -23.66
C VAL A 19 -7.26 -1.95 -23.38
N LEU A 20 -6.42 -2.48 -22.49
CA LEU A 20 -6.54 -3.86 -22.01
C LEU A 20 -7.81 -3.99 -21.14
N VAL A 21 -8.56 -5.06 -21.37
CA VAL A 21 -9.79 -5.35 -20.62
C VAL A 21 -9.70 -6.82 -20.18
N ASN A 22 -10.04 -7.09 -18.93
CA ASN A 22 -10.17 -8.47 -18.44
C ASN A 22 -11.25 -9.20 -19.23
N ASN A 23 -11.02 -10.49 -19.48
CA ASN A 23 -12.04 -11.37 -20.05
C ASN A 23 -13.30 -11.35 -19.17
N GLY A 24 -14.47 -11.38 -19.80
CA GLY A 24 -15.76 -11.36 -19.08
C GLY A 24 -16.05 -10.07 -18.31
N GLU A 25 -15.28 -8.99 -18.49
CA GLU A 25 -15.40 -7.75 -17.71
C GLU A 25 -15.21 -7.98 -16.21
N GLU A 26 -14.43 -9.01 -15.84
CA GLU A 26 -14.11 -9.35 -14.46
C GLU A 26 -13.23 -8.29 -13.79
N PHE A 27 -13.46 -8.05 -12.50
CA PHE A 27 -12.66 -7.10 -11.74
C PHE A 27 -11.27 -7.65 -11.40
N TRP A 28 -11.22 -8.92 -11.00
CA TRP A 28 -10.00 -9.70 -10.85
C TRP A 28 -9.93 -10.69 -12.01
N GLY A 29 -9.20 -10.34 -13.06
CA GLY A 29 -9.19 -11.11 -14.31
C GLY A 29 -7.78 -11.33 -14.86
N ASP A 30 -7.70 -11.75 -16.11
CA ASP A 30 -6.46 -12.22 -16.74
C ASP A 30 -5.47 -11.10 -17.10
N LYS A 31 -5.93 -9.86 -17.28
CA LYS A 31 -5.06 -8.72 -17.61
C LYS A 31 -4.66 -7.92 -16.38
N PHE A 32 -5.56 -7.81 -15.42
CA PHE A 32 -5.45 -6.85 -14.35
C PHE A 32 -6.19 -7.31 -13.08
N VAL A 33 -5.56 -7.16 -11.92
CA VAL A 33 -6.11 -7.55 -10.62
C VAL A 33 -5.79 -6.44 -9.60
N TRP A 34 -6.83 -5.86 -9.00
CA TRP A 34 -6.69 -4.81 -7.98
C TRP A 34 -6.97 -5.37 -6.58
N PHE A 35 -5.96 -5.35 -5.72
CA PHE A 35 -6.03 -5.79 -4.34
C PHE A 35 -6.25 -4.59 -3.42
N TYR A 36 -7.48 -4.41 -2.95
CA TYR A 36 -7.80 -3.36 -1.98
C TYR A 36 -7.31 -3.71 -0.59
N GLU A 37 -7.03 -2.68 0.21
CA GLU A 37 -6.50 -2.79 1.56
C GLU A 37 -7.35 -3.62 2.52
N LEU A 38 -8.67 -3.66 2.32
CA LEU A 38 -9.60 -4.42 3.17
C LEU A 38 -9.76 -5.89 2.75
N LYS A 39 -9.11 -6.29 1.64
CA LYS A 39 -9.32 -7.58 0.98
C LYS A 39 -8.00 -8.22 0.52
N PHE A 40 -6.87 -7.75 1.07
CA PHE A 40 -5.57 -8.28 0.69
C PHE A 40 -4.58 -8.36 1.85
N GLY A 41 -4.46 -9.57 2.37
CA GLY A 41 -3.80 -9.90 3.62
C GLY A 41 -4.48 -9.25 4.82
N MET A 42 -3.90 -9.47 5.99
CA MET A 42 -4.27 -8.78 7.22
C MET A 42 -3.38 -7.54 7.36
N PHE A 43 -3.69 -6.48 6.60
CA PHE A 43 -2.88 -5.26 6.61
C PHE A 43 -3.24 -4.42 7.84
N PRO A 44 -2.28 -4.08 8.73
CA PRO A 44 -2.58 -3.35 9.95
C PRO A 44 -2.95 -1.91 9.63
N TYR A 45 -4.07 -1.45 10.17
CA TYR A 45 -4.48 -0.06 10.02
C TYR A 45 -5.40 0.41 11.15
N ILE A 46 -5.56 1.73 11.24
CA ILE A 46 -6.43 2.36 12.22
C ILE A 46 -7.53 3.15 11.50
N HIS A 47 -8.77 2.87 11.86
CA HIS A 47 -9.92 3.71 11.50
C HIS A 47 -10.29 4.62 12.66
N THR A 48 -10.68 5.86 12.35
CA THR A 48 -11.20 6.78 13.37
C THR A 48 -12.67 7.03 13.09
N VAL A 49 -13.54 6.65 14.01
CA VAL A 49 -15.00 6.85 13.91
C VAL A 49 -15.43 7.67 15.12
N ASN A 50 -16.02 8.84 14.89
CA ASN A 50 -16.48 9.75 15.96
C ASN A 50 -15.40 10.11 17.01
N GLY A 51 -14.12 10.12 16.61
CA GLY A 51 -12.99 10.39 17.50
C GLY A 51 -12.42 9.16 18.21
N GLU A 52 -13.05 7.99 18.08
CA GLU A 52 -12.54 6.73 18.61
C GLU A 52 -11.69 5.99 17.59
N HIS A 53 -10.55 5.47 18.03
CA HIS A 53 -9.64 4.69 17.19
C HIS A 53 -9.99 3.19 17.25
N ILE A 54 -10.27 2.61 16.09
CA ILE A 54 -10.50 1.19 15.88
C ILE A 54 -9.25 0.62 15.23
N TYR A 55 -8.59 -0.31 15.92
CA TYR A 55 -7.33 -0.92 15.50
C TYR A 55 -7.64 -2.23 14.80
N ASN A 56 -7.39 -2.28 13.48
CA ASN A 56 -7.43 -3.53 12.76
C ASN A 56 -6.04 -4.17 12.79
N ASP A 57 -5.97 -5.45 13.16
CA ASP A 57 -4.75 -6.24 13.21
C ASP A 57 -3.62 -5.49 13.95
N GLY A 58 -3.84 -5.10 15.21
CA GLY A 58 -2.86 -4.34 16.01
C GLY A 58 -2.61 -2.89 15.58
N GLY A 59 -3.13 -2.47 14.42
CA GLY A 59 -3.18 -1.09 13.93
C GLY A 59 -1.88 -0.55 13.33
N ILE A 60 -0.71 -0.95 13.84
CA ILE A 60 0.60 -0.54 13.31
C ILE A 60 1.48 -1.75 12.97
N PRO A 61 2.36 -1.66 11.96
CA PRO A 61 3.18 -2.79 11.51
C PRO A 61 4.15 -3.35 12.57
N GLN A 62 4.47 -2.59 13.62
CA GLN A 62 5.32 -3.04 14.72
C GLN A 62 4.61 -3.98 15.70
N PHE A 63 3.28 -3.94 15.78
CA PHE A 63 2.49 -4.75 16.73
C PHE A 63 1.84 -5.98 16.12
N ASP A 64 1.86 -6.08 14.80
CA ASP A 64 1.06 -7.06 14.09
C ASP A 64 1.86 -8.26 13.56
N ASN A 65 1.15 -9.33 13.25
CA ASN A 65 1.73 -10.61 12.88
C ASN A 65 1.86 -10.75 11.36
N LEU A 66 3.04 -10.38 10.85
CA LEU A 66 3.37 -10.50 9.44
C LEU A 66 3.18 -11.93 8.90
N THR A 67 3.38 -12.98 9.69
CA THR A 67 3.18 -14.36 9.23
C THR A 67 1.71 -14.63 8.92
N PHE A 68 0.79 -14.16 9.77
CA PHE A 68 -0.65 -14.29 9.52
C PHE A 68 -1.07 -13.47 8.30
N HIS A 69 -0.56 -12.24 8.18
CA HIS A 69 -0.77 -11.42 6.99
C HIS A 69 -0.39 -12.17 5.70
N LEU A 70 0.80 -12.75 5.65
CA LEU A 70 1.31 -13.46 4.46
C LEU A 70 0.51 -14.72 4.15
N ALA A 71 0.09 -15.48 5.16
CA ALA A 71 -0.73 -16.68 4.96
C ALA A 71 -2.12 -16.34 4.38
N TRP A 72 -2.72 -15.23 4.84
CA TRP A 72 -3.99 -14.76 4.31
C TRP A 72 -3.83 -14.24 2.87
N ALA A 73 -2.80 -13.44 2.62
CA ALA A 73 -2.48 -12.95 1.28
C ALA A 73 -2.22 -14.10 0.29
N GLU A 74 -1.54 -15.17 0.71
CA GLU A 74 -1.35 -16.39 -0.09
C GLU A 74 -2.68 -17.00 -0.53
N THR A 75 -3.61 -17.17 0.41
CA THR A 75 -4.96 -17.69 0.13
C THR A 75 -5.72 -16.82 -0.88
N GLU A 76 -5.64 -15.49 -0.74
CA GLU A 76 -6.32 -14.57 -1.65
C GLU A 76 -5.68 -14.51 -3.04
N ILE A 77 -4.36 -14.61 -3.16
CA ILE A 77 -3.68 -14.72 -4.46
C ILE A 77 -4.15 -15.98 -5.18
N GLU A 78 -4.24 -17.12 -4.47
CA GLU A 78 -4.75 -18.38 -5.03
C GLU A 78 -6.19 -18.27 -5.53
N GLN A 79 -7.05 -17.59 -4.79
CA GLN A 79 -8.46 -17.45 -5.16
C GLN A 79 -8.71 -16.44 -6.28
N LEU A 80 -7.94 -15.35 -6.32
CA LEU A 80 -8.22 -14.20 -7.18
C LEU A 80 -7.37 -14.17 -8.46
N THR A 81 -6.39 -15.05 -8.60
CA THR A 81 -5.49 -15.04 -9.76
C THR A 81 -5.18 -16.45 -10.27
N ASP A 82 -5.13 -16.60 -11.59
CA ASP A 82 -4.68 -17.84 -12.24
C ASP A 82 -3.23 -18.16 -11.87
N PRO A 83 -2.83 -19.42 -11.64
CA PRO A 83 -1.44 -19.80 -11.34
C PRO A 83 -0.41 -19.32 -12.38
N ASN A 84 -0.82 -19.13 -13.63
CA ASN A 84 -0.01 -18.61 -14.72
C ASN A 84 -0.24 -17.13 -15.01
N PHE A 85 -0.95 -16.40 -14.14
CA PHE A 85 -1.25 -14.98 -14.31
C PHE A 85 0.01 -14.19 -14.69
N ASP A 86 -0.06 -13.50 -15.83
CA ASP A 86 1.00 -12.73 -16.45
C ASP A 86 0.60 -11.25 -16.67
N GLY A 87 -0.54 -10.85 -16.12
CA GLY A 87 -1.05 -9.49 -16.13
C GLY A 87 -0.42 -8.57 -15.06
N ILE A 88 -1.16 -7.53 -14.69
CA ILE A 88 -0.74 -6.51 -13.71
C ILE A 88 -1.50 -6.71 -12.40
N GLY A 89 -0.77 -6.96 -11.32
CA GLY A 89 -1.29 -6.99 -9.96
C GLY A 89 -0.97 -5.69 -9.23
N VAL A 90 -2.00 -5.01 -8.73
CA VAL A 90 -1.85 -3.75 -7.97
C VAL A 90 -2.25 -3.98 -6.52
N ILE A 91 -1.34 -3.69 -5.60
CA ILE A 91 -1.61 -3.71 -4.16
C ILE A 91 -1.92 -2.28 -3.72
N ASP A 92 -3.14 -2.04 -3.26
CA ASP A 92 -3.64 -0.71 -2.90
C ASP A 92 -3.76 -0.57 -1.38
N TRP A 93 -2.63 -0.28 -0.74
CA TRP A 93 -2.55 -0.01 0.68
C TRP A 93 -2.31 1.48 0.93
N ARG A 94 -3.33 2.16 1.46
CA ARG A 94 -3.32 3.62 1.61
C ARG A 94 -3.34 4.11 3.05
N GLN A 95 -3.46 3.22 4.04
CA GLN A 95 -3.78 3.64 5.41
C GLN A 95 -2.61 4.28 6.14
N TRP A 96 -1.39 3.89 5.80
CA TRP A 96 -0.18 4.56 6.28
C TRP A 96 0.87 4.64 5.18
N ASN A 97 1.81 5.56 5.33
CA ASN A 97 2.94 5.74 4.43
C ASN A 97 4.19 5.07 5.02
N PRO A 98 5.00 4.37 4.21
CA PRO A 98 6.19 3.68 4.71
C PRO A 98 7.25 4.67 5.20
N ILE A 99 7.33 5.85 4.59
CA ILE A 99 8.18 6.95 5.09
C ILE A 99 7.45 7.64 6.24
N TYR A 100 8.08 7.63 7.40
CA TYR A 100 7.50 8.07 8.67
C TYR A 100 6.97 9.51 8.61
N ASP A 101 7.74 10.41 7.99
CA ASP A 101 7.42 11.84 7.96
C ASP A 101 6.21 12.19 7.06
N TYR A 102 5.78 11.28 6.19
CA TYR A 102 4.57 11.47 5.37
C TYR A 102 3.28 10.98 6.03
N ASN A 103 3.35 10.44 7.26
CA ASN A 103 2.16 10.13 8.05
C ASN A 103 1.59 11.39 8.72
N LEU A 104 0.98 12.25 7.91
CA LEU A 104 0.43 13.55 8.30
C LEU A 104 -1.10 13.54 8.39
N GLY A 105 -1.68 14.58 9.00
CA GLY A 105 -3.13 14.74 9.10
C GLY A 105 -3.78 13.58 9.86
N SER A 106 -4.76 12.91 9.23
CA SER A 106 -5.41 11.72 9.80
C SER A 106 -4.46 10.55 10.07
N LYS A 107 -3.29 10.50 9.41
CA LYS A 107 -2.26 9.47 9.61
C LYS A 107 -1.28 9.81 10.76
N SER A 108 -1.41 10.97 11.41
CA SER A 108 -0.53 11.35 12.52
C SER A 108 -0.61 10.41 13.73
N ILE A 109 -1.71 9.63 13.86
CA ILE A 109 -1.88 8.61 14.89
C ILE A 109 -0.77 7.54 14.84
N TYR A 110 -0.33 7.15 13.65
CA TYR A 110 0.75 6.16 13.48
C TYR A 110 2.06 6.66 14.08
N LYS A 111 2.36 7.96 13.91
CA LYS A 111 3.53 8.60 14.54
C LYS A 111 3.40 8.63 16.06
N LYS A 112 2.21 8.97 16.57
CA LYS A 112 1.94 9.02 18.01
C LYS A 112 2.17 7.64 18.67
N LEU A 113 1.53 6.60 18.15
CA LEU A 113 1.62 5.25 18.70
C LEU A 113 3.03 4.68 18.63
N THR A 114 3.75 4.95 17.54
CA THR A 114 5.16 4.51 17.45
C THR A 114 6.02 5.17 18.52
N LYS A 115 5.78 6.44 18.86
CA LYS A 115 6.52 7.11 19.94
C LYS A 115 6.15 6.58 21.32
N GLU A 116 4.88 6.27 21.55
CA GLU A 116 4.43 5.62 22.78
C GLU A 116 5.11 4.26 22.95
N LEU A 117 5.15 3.44 21.89
CA LEU A 117 5.88 2.18 21.86
C LEU A 117 7.37 2.35 22.16
N VAL A 118 8.03 3.35 21.58
CA VAL A 118 9.44 3.63 21.85
C VAL A 118 9.67 3.95 23.33
N LYS A 119 8.79 4.75 23.96
CA LYS A 119 8.85 5.10 25.39
C LYS A 119 8.63 3.87 26.27
N GLU A 120 7.64 3.04 25.94
CA GLU A 120 7.32 1.82 26.68
C GLU A 120 8.47 0.81 26.64
N ASN A 121 9.08 0.62 25.46
CA ASN A 121 10.19 -0.32 25.30
C ASN A 121 11.53 0.22 25.81
N ASN A 122 11.67 1.53 25.98
CA ASN A 122 12.91 2.18 26.42
C ASN A 122 12.63 3.22 27.51
N PRO A 123 12.34 2.82 28.77
CA PRO A 123 11.95 3.75 29.83
C PRO A 123 12.98 4.84 30.17
N SER A 124 14.24 4.64 29.80
CA SER A 124 15.35 5.59 30.05
C SER A 124 15.76 6.39 28.81
N ILE A 125 15.03 6.29 27.69
CA ILE A 125 15.34 7.05 26.48
C ILE A 125 15.22 8.55 26.75
N ARG A 126 16.15 9.34 26.18
CA ARG A 126 16.10 10.79 26.29
C ARG A 126 15.03 11.35 25.37
N GLU A 127 14.37 12.43 25.78
CA GLU A 127 13.20 12.94 25.04
C GLU A 127 13.59 13.35 23.60
N GLU A 128 14.81 13.86 23.40
CA GLU A 128 15.36 14.23 22.10
C GLU A 128 15.62 13.05 21.15
N GLU A 129 15.72 11.81 21.66
CA GLU A 129 16.02 10.62 20.86
C GLU A 129 14.77 9.89 20.37
N ILE A 130 13.60 10.14 20.97
CA ILE A 130 12.37 9.39 20.70
C ILE A 130 11.93 9.52 19.25
N GLU A 131 11.88 10.73 18.68
CA GLU A 131 11.41 10.93 17.31
C GLU A 131 12.34 10.25 16.31
N SER A 132 13.66 10.27 16.55
CA SER A 132 14.63 9.58 15.69
C SER A 132 14.49 8.06 15.76
N THR A 133 14.30 7.52 16.96
CA THR A 133 14.11 6.09 17.20
C THR A 133 12.79 5.61 16.62
N ALA A 134 11.71 6.38 16.79
CA ALA A 134 10.39 6.09 16.24
C ALA A 134 10.42 6.05 14.71
N ARG A 135 11.14 6.99 14.07
CA ARG A 135 11.33 7.00 12.61
C ARG A 135 12.00 5.72 12.12
N ILE A 136 13.10 5.32 12.77
CA ILE A 136 13.83 4.09 12.40
C ILE A 136 12.92 2.87 12.54
N GLN A 137 12.31 2.68 13.71
CA GLN A 137 11.45 1.51 13.97
C GLN A 137 10.25 1.44 13.02
N TRP A 138 9.62 2.59 12.73
CA TRP A 138 8.52 2.66 11.76
C TRP A 138 8.98 2.26 10.35
N GLU A 139 10.03 2.92 9.83
CA GLU A 139 10.48 2.68 8.45
C GLU A 139 11.01 1.24 8.28
N GLU A 140 11.64 0.65 9.29
CA GLU A 140 12.06 -0.76 9.27
C GLU A 140 10.88 -1.73 9.24
N ALA A 141 9.88 -1.51 10.09
CA ALA A 141 8.68 -2.34 10.11
C ALA A 141 7.89 -2.20 8.81
N ALA A 142 7.57 -0.98 8.40
CA ALA A 142 6.88 -0.72 7.14
C ALA A 142 7.61 -1.34 5.94
N LYS A 143 8.94 -1.17 5.85
CA LYS A 143 9.76 -1.80 4.82
C LYS A 143 9.61 -3.31 4.82
N LYS A 144 9.69 -3.96 5.98
CA LYS A 144 9.55 -5.42 6.09
C LYS A 144 8.20 -5.90 5.57
N TRP A 145 7.11 -5.23 5.94
CA TRP A 145 5.76 -5.56 5.49
C TRP A 145 5.63 -5.49 3.97
N LEU A 146 6.01 -4.36 3.38
CA LEU A 146 5.90 -4.16 1.92
C LEU A 146 6.83 -5.12 1.15
N LEU A 147 8.04 -5.38 1.67
CA LEU A 147 9.00 -6.30 1.07
C LEU A 147 8.53 -7.74 1.04
N GLU A 148 8.12 -8.27 2.20
CA GLU A 148 7.77 -9.68 2.31
C GLU A 148 6.48 -9.98 1.53
N THR A 149 5.52 -9.06 1.51
CA THR A 149 4.33 -9.20 0.67
C THR A 149 4.68 -9.11 -0.82
N LEU A 150 5.57 -8.20 -1.23
CA LEU A 150 6.01 -8.13 -2.63
C LEU A 150 6.77 -9.39 -3.07
N LYS A 151 7.61 -9.96 -2.18
CA LYS A 151 8.29 -11.24 -2.43
C LYS A 151 7.29 -12.38 -2.57
N LEU A 152 6.26 -12.43 -1.71
CA LEU A 152 5.19 -13.43 -1.77
C LEU A 152 4.49 -13.39 -3.13
N VAL A 153 3.96 -12.23 -3.54
CA VAL A 153 3.21 -12.12 -4.80
C VAL A 153 4.07 -12.44 -6.02
N LYS A 154 5.34 -12.01 -6.04
CA LYS A 154 6.29 -12.32 -7.11
C LYS A 154 6.66 -13.81 -7.15
N ARG A 155 6.78 -14.46 -5.99
CA ARG A 155 7.03 -15.90 -5.91
C ARG A 155 5.85 -16.70 -6.43
N MET A 156 4.63 -16.32 -6.05
CA MET A 156 3.41 -17.03 -6.39
C MET A 156 2.96 -16.81 -7.84
N ARG A 157 3.18 -15.61 -8.39
CA ARG A 157 2.85 -15.22 -9.77
C ARG A 157 4.06 -14.58 -10.45
N PRO A 158 5.07 -15.39 -10.82
CA PRO A 158 6.36 -14.88 -11.33
C PRO A 158 6.29 -14.23 -12.71
N LYS A 159 5.23 -14.50 -13.48
CA LYS A 159 5.02 -13.90 -14.82
C LYS A 159 4.37 -12.52 -14.74
N ALA A 160 3.60 -12.27 -13.68
CA ALA A 160 2.88 -11.02 -13.48
C ALA A 160 3.81 -9.86 -13.14
N LYS A 161 3.32 -8.65 -13.39
CA LYS A 161 3.94 -7.38 -12.96
C LYS A 161 3.22 -6.89 -11.72
N TRP A 162 3.97 -6.64 -10.65
CA TRP A 162 3.42 -6.23 -9.35
C TRP A 162 3.87 -4.82 -9.00
N CYS A 163 2.94 -4.01 -8.49
CA CYS A 163 3.23 -2.70 -7.95
C CYS A 163 2.33 -2.34 -6.77
N TYR A 164 2.78 -1.39 -5.96
CA TYR A 164 1.94 -0.71 -4.98
C TYR A 164 1.29 0.51 -5.62
N TYR A 165 -0.01 0.68 -5.43
CA TYR A 165 -0.72 1.87 -5.87
C TYR A 165 -0.13 3.12 -5.21
N SER A 166 0.01 4.20 -5.98
CA SER A 166 0.48 5.51 -5.51
C SER A 166 1.96 5.58 -5.10
N PHE A 167 2.79 4.58 -5.42
CA PHE A 167 4.24 4.62 -5.17
C PHE A 167 5.09 4.66 -6.45
N PRO A 168 6.10 5.54 -6.52
CA PRO A 168 6.39 6.65 -5.58
C PRO A 168 5.38 7.81 -5.74
N ASP A 169 5.10 8.55 -4.66
CA ASP A 169 4.29 9.78 -4.72
C ASP A 169 5.19 11.02 -4.86
N CYS A 170 4.72 12.00 -5.61
CA CYS A 170 5.33 13.29 -5.84
C CYS A 170 4.87 14.38 -4.85
N TYR A 171 3.73 14.16 -4.16
CA TYR A 171 3.07 15.09 -3.24
C TYR A 171 2.85 16.50 -3.83
N ASN A 172 2.57 16.57 -5.13
CA ASN A 172 2.31 17.81 -5.89
C ASN A 172 0.81 18.06 -6.15
N HIS A 173 -0.07 17.35 -5.45
CA HIS A 173 -1.53 17.31 -5.68
C HIS A 173 -2.29 18.63 -5.46
N GLN A 174 -1.68 19.62 -4.80
CA GLN A 174 -2.35 20.87 -4.38
C GLN A 174 -1.68 22.13 -4.95
N ARG A 175 -1.18 22.07 -6.19
CA ARG A 175 -0.45 23.19 -6.81
C ARG A 175 -1.17 23.77 -8.02
N GLY A 176 -0.74 24.97 -8.44
CA GLY A 176 -1.35 25.74 -9.52
C GLY A 176 -1.04 25.20 -10.91
N ASP A 177 -1.37 25.99 -11.93
CA ASP A 177 -1.46 25.52 -13.32
C ASP A 177 -0.17 25.68 -14.15
N VAL A 178 0.98 25.95 -13.52
CA VAL A 178 2.24 26.17 -14.26
C VAL A 178 3.14 24.93 -14.29
N PRO A 179 3.92 24.69 -15.38
CA PRO A 179 4.73 23.49 -15.54
C PRO A 179 5.66 23.12 -14.35
N HIS A 180 6.21 24.13 -13.67
CA HIS A 180 7.08 23.91 -12.50
C HIS A 180 6.34 23.31 -11.30
N ASP A 181 5.03 23.57 -11.17
CA ASP A 181 4.22 23.09 -10.07
C ASP A 181 4.05 21.57 -10.09
N PHE A 182 4.12 20.96 -11.27
CA PHE A 182 4.05 19.52 -11.47
C PHE A 182 5.37 18.80 -11.15
N ALA A 183 6.48 19.51 -10.96
CA ALA A 183 7.75 18.88 -10.59
C ALA A 183 7.76 18.47 -9.11
N CYS A 184 8.22 17.24 -8.83
CA CYS A 184 8.44 16.78 -7.46
C CYS A 184 9.56 17.62 -6.82
N ARG A 185 9.38 18.06 -5.58
CA ARG A 185 10.45 18.79 -4.88
C ARG A 185 11.66 17.88 -4.71
N LYS A 186 12.87 18.45 -4.71
CA LYS A 186 14.12 17.69 -4.54
C LYS A 186 14.13 16.82 -3.28
N GLU A 187 13.58 17.34 -2.18
CA GLU A 187 13.44 16.61 -0.91
C GLU A 187 12.56 15.35 -1.07
N ILE A 188 11.44 15.46 -1.80
CA ILE A 188 10.56 14.31 -2.10
C ILE A 188 11.30 13.29 -2.96
N GLN A 189 12.04 13.75 -3.97
CA GLN A 189 12.85 12.85 -4.81
C GLN A 189 13.89 12.11 -3.96
N GLN A 190 14.62 12.80 -3.08
CA GLN A 190 15.58 12.18 -2.15
C GLN A 190 14.93 11.17 -1.20
N HIS A 191 13.73 11.46 -0.70
CA HIS A 191 12.99 10.49 0.13
C HIS A 191 12.53 9.29 -0.69
N ASN A 192 12.05 9.53 -1.91
CA ASN A 192 11.67 8.49 -2.83
C ASN A 192 12.87 7.62 -3.19
N ASP A 193 14.07 8.14 -3.42
CA ASP A 193 15.27 7.34 -3.72
C ASP A 193 15.59 6.30 -2.62
N ARG A 194 15.12 6.51 -1.38
CA ARG A 194 15.25 5.54 -0.28
C ARG A 194 14.28 4.36 -0.40
N ILE A 195 13.17 4.49 -1.13
CA ILE A 195 12.10 3.48 -1.26
C ILE A 195 12.41 2.37 -2.28
N PRO A 196 12.82 2.65 -3.54
CA PRO A 196 13.22 1.65 -4.54
C PRO A 196 14.40 0.78 -4.13
N SER A 197 15.18 1.22 -3.13
CA SER A 197 16.26 0.38 -2.58
C SER A 197 15.74 -0.88 -1.91
N TRP A 198 14.43 -0.99 -1.68
CA TRP A 198 13.79 -2.19 -1.17
C TRP A 198 12.55 -2.64 -1.96
N ILE A 199 11.63 -1.76 -2.39
CA ILE A 199 10.47 -2.17 -3.22
C ILE A 199 10.87 -2.41 -4.68
#